data_AF-A0A072UM40-F1
#
_entry.id   AF-A0A072UM40-F1
#
_cell.length_a   1.000
_cell.length_b   1.000
_cell.length_c   1.000
_cell.angle_alpha   90.00
_cell.angle_beta   90.00
_cell.angle_gamma   90.00
#
_symmetry.space_group_name_H-M   'P 1'
#
loop_
_entity.id
_entity.type
_entity.pdbx_description
1 polymer ?
#
loop_
_entity_poly.entity_id
_entity_poly.type
_entity_poly.pdbx_seq_one_letter_code
_entity_poly.pdbx_strand_id
1 'polypeptide(L)'
;MCCLMIAVKLGPKFSETLKGKLSLGAKIIQEGGRGNIFKHIFGMQEEEKLLKASQCYLYTTAGPIAGILFISTVKVAFCSERPTSFSSADGDLVKAPYKVLIPMEKIKEVNESMNVNKLEQKYIEVVTKDDSEFWFMGFLRYEKAIKNLNNAISMANKF
;
A
#
# COMPACT_ATOMS: atom_id res chain seq x y z
N MET A 1 3.58 15.51 22.45
CA MET A 1 2.22 15.41 21.86
C MET A 1 2.42 15.41 20.34
N CYS A 2 2.42 14.31 19.59
CA CYS A 2 2.07 12.92 19.85
C CYS A 2 3.15 12.02 19.23
N CYS A 3 3.72 11.10 20.03
CA CYS A 3 4.48 9.96 19.55
C CYS A 3 3.49 8.99 18.89
N LEU A 4 3.66 8.71 17.60
CA LEU A 4 3.20 7.43 17.05
C LEU A 4 4.41 6.73 16.45
N MET A 5 5.13 6.00 17.31
CA MET A 5 6.04 4.95 16.89
C MET A 5 5.19 3.83 16.29
N ILE A 6 4.95 3.87 14.98
CA ILE A 6 4.61 2.64 14.27
C ILE A 6 5.95 1.95 14.04
N ALA A 7 6.13 0.80 14.70
CA ALA A 7 7.30 -0.04 14.56
C ALA A 7 7.51 -0.42 13.08
N VAL A 8 8.43 0.29 12.42
CA VAL A 8 8.99 -0.15 11.14
C VAL A 8 9.86 -1.35 11.47
N LYS A 9 9.31 -2.56 11.32
CA LYS A 9 10.14 -3.77 11.23
C LYS A 9 10.98 -3.63 9.96
N LEU A 10 12.21 -3.15 10.11
CA LEU A 10 13.22 -3.23 9.06
C LEU A 10 13.46 -4.72 8.79
N GLY A 11 12.84 -5.23 7.72
CA GLY A 11 13.19 -6.51 7.12
C GLY A 11 14.67 -6.52 6.71
N PRO A 12 15.26 -7.71 6.50
CA PRO A 12 16.70 -7.86 6.28
C PRO A 12 17.18 -6.96 5.14
N LYS A 13 18.26 -6.22 5.43
CA LYS A 13 18.94 -5.29 4.53
C LYS A 13 19.21 -5.98 3.19
N PHE A 14 18.45 -5.61 2.16
CA PHE A 14 18.74 -6.02 0.79
C PHE A 14 19.97 -5.24 0.33
N SER A 15 21.08 -5.97 0.14
CA SER A 15 22.32 -5.46 -0.41
C SER A 15 22.11 -4.86 -1.80
N GLU A 16 22.92 -3.86 -2.07
CA GLU A 16 23.00 -3.03 -3.28
C GLU A 16 22.65 -3.75 -4.58
N THR A 17 21.70 -3.19 -5.31
CA THR A 17 21.78 -3.20 -6.78
C THR A 17 21.72 -1.77 -7.26
N LEU A 18 22.90 -1.25 -7.59
CA LEU A 18 23.13 -0.03 -8.35
C LEU A 18 22.57 -0.23 -9.77
N LYS A 19 21.27 0.00 -9.95
CA LYS A 19 20.64 0.29 -11.25
C LYS A 19 19.76 1.51 -11.04
N GLY A 20 19.88 2.50 -11.92
CA GLY A 20 19.24 3.82 -11.82
C GLY A 20 17.79 3.75 -11.30
N LYS A 21 17.41 4.71 -10.46
CA LYS A 21 16.18 4.70 -9.64
C LYS A 21 14.91 4.67 -10.51
N LEU A 22 14.53 3.49 -10.98
CA LEU A 22 13.34 3.26 -11.79
C LEU A 22 12.08 3.50 -10.96
N SER A 23 11.06 4.09 -11.60
CA SER A 23 9.71 4.18 -11.02
C SER A 23 9.14 2.77 -10.81
N LEU A 24 8.19 2.64 -9.88
CA LEU A 24 7.51 1.36 -9.64
C LEU A 24 6.87 0.78 -10.93
N GLY A 25 6.38 1.64 -11.82
CA GLY A 25 5.87 1.24 -13.14
C GLY A 25 6.95 0.59 -14.03
N ALA A 26 8.14 1.18 -14.10
CA ALA A 26 9.26 0.59 -14.84
C ALA A 26 9.74 -0.72 -14.20
N LYS A 27 9.74 -0.80 -12.86
CA LYS A 27 10.05 -2.04 -12.14
C LYS A 27 9.03 -3.15 -12.40
N ILE A 28 7.73 -2.83 -12.53
CA ILE A 28 6.71 -3.82 -12.91
C ILE A 28 7.05 -4.49 -14.24
N ILE A 29 7.49 -3.73 -15.23
CA ILE A 29 7.85 -4.25 -16.55
C ILE A 29 9.09 -5.15 -16.42
N GLN A 30 10.12 -4.68 -15.73
CA GLN A 30 11.38 -5.41 -15.56
C GLN A 30 11.19 -6.73 -14.80
N GLU A 31 10.38 -6.73 -13.73
CA GLU A 31 10.12 -7.92 -12.93
C GLU A 31 9.12 -8.89 -13.59
N GLY A 32 8.60 -8.59 -14.78
CA GLY A 32 7.69 -9.48 -15.51
C GLY A 32 6.24 -9.43 -15.01
N GLY A 33 5.83 -8.34 -14.36
CA GLY A 33 4.44 -8.06 -14.04
C GLY A 33 4.15 -7.74 -12.57
N ARG A 34 2.87 -7.49 -12.29
CA ARG A 34 2.38 -7.00 -10.99
C ARG A 34 2.52 -8.03 -9.85
N GLY A 35 2.42 -9.32 -10.17
CA GLY A 35 2.61 -10.41 -9.20
C GLY A 35 4.05 -10.50 -8.71
N ASN A 36 5.01 -10.44 -9.65
CA ASN A 36 6.43 -10.56 -9.33
C ASN A 36 6.92 -9.36 -8.54
N ILE A 37 6.53 -8.13 -8.91
CA ILE A 37 6.90 -6.94 -8.12
C ILE A 37 6.30 -7.00 -6.71
N PHE A 38 5.07 -7.51 -6.56
CA PHE A 38 4.43 -7.65 -5.25
C PHE A 38 5.22 -8.62 -4.37
N LYS A 39 5.54 -9.80 -4.90
CA LYS A 39 6.37 -10.80 -4.24
C LYS A 39 7.75 -10.24 -3.87
N HIS A 40 8.38 -9.49 -4.76
CA HIS A 40 9.68 -8.87 -4.50
C HIS A 40 9.62 -7.81 -3.38
N ILE A 41 8.58 -6.96 -3.36
CA ILE A 41 8.50 -5.82 -2.43
C ILE A 41 7.99 -6.21 -1.04
N PHE A 42 7.01 -7.12 -0.97
CA PHE A 42 6.27 -7.47 0.24
C PHE A 42 6.44 -8.93 0.69
N GLY A 43 7.14 -9.74 -0.09
CA GLY A 43 7.12 -11.18 0.08
C GLY A 43 5.75 -11.78 -0.23
N MET A 44 5.69 -13.10 -0.35
CA MET A 44 4.46 -13.83 -0.60
C MET A 44 4.51 -15.15 0.18
N GLN A 45 3.49 -15.41 0.99
CA GLN A 45 3.37 -16.68 1.72
C GLN A 45 3.09 -17.83 0.75
N GLU A 46 3.32 -19.06 1.20
CA GLU A 46 2.87 -20.25 0.49
C GLU A 46 1.35 -20.14 0.31
N GLU A 47 0.86 -20.37 -0.92
CA GLU A 47 -0.56 -20.22 -1.33
C GLU A 47 -1.15 -18.80 -1.36
N GLU A 48 -0.44 -17.77 -0.91
CA GLU A 48 -0.88 -16.38 -1.08
C GLU A 48 -1.04 -16.08 -2.58
N LYS A 49 -2.14 -15.44 -2.98
CA LYS A 49 -2.40 -15.04 -4.38
C LYS A 49 -2.64 -13.54 -4.47
N LEU A 50 -1.99 -12.89 -5.43
CA LEU A 50 -2.30 -11.50 -5.75
C LEU A 50 -3.62 -11.45 -6.53
N LEU A 51 -4.62 -10.78 -5.97
CA LEU A 51 -5.96 -10.64 -6.57
C LEU A 51 -6.03 -9.41 -7.47
N LYS A 52 -5.47 -8.28 -7.00
CA LYS A 52 -5.55 -7.02 -7.72
C LYS A 52 -4.34 -6.14 -7.47
N ALA A 53 -4.00 -5.33 -8.47
CA ALA A 53 -3.22 -4.12 -8.27
C ALA A 53 -3.90 -2.94 -8.99
N SER A 54 -3.96 -1.80 -8.33
CA SER A 54 -4.61 -0.58 -8.81
C SER A 54 -3.75 0.63 -8.48
N GLN A 55 -3.54 1.51 -9.46
CA GLN A 55 -2.93 2.81 -9.18
C GLN A 55 -3.88 3.66 -8.33
N CYS A 56 -3.30 4.34 -7.35
CA CYS A 56 -4.01 5.24 -6.45
C CYS A 56 -3.02 6.17 -5.75
N TYR A 57 -3.54 6.98 -4.84
CA TYR A 57 -2.77 7.78 -3.90
C TYR A 57 -3.09 7.33 -2.48
N LEU A 58 -2.08 7.24 -1.63
CA LEU A 58 -2.26 7.18 -0.17
C LEU A 58 -2.28 8.61 0.36
N TYR A 59 -3.37 9.01 1.01
CA TYR A 59 -3.48 10.33 1.62
C TYR A 59 -2.79 10.32 2.99
N THR A 60 -1.88 11.27 3.19
CA THR A 60 -1.13 11.45 4.44
C THR A 60 -1.23 12.90 4.89
N THR A 61 -0.78 13.20 6.11
CA THR A 61 -0.71 14.57 6.63
C THR A 61 0.24 15.47 5.81
N ALA A 62 1.24 14.89 5.16
CA ALA A 62 2.15 15.58 4.25
C ALA A 62 1.58 15.71 2.82
N GLY A 63 0.37 15.17 2.57
CA GLY A 63 -0.29 15.17 1.27
C GLY A 63 -0.39 13.78 0.64
N PRO A 64 -1.00 13.69 -0.57
CA PRO A 64 -1.20 12.44 -1.28
C PRO A 64 0.10 11.91 -1.89
N ILE A 65 0.40 10.64 -1.64
CA ILE A 65 1.56 9.92 -2.17
C ILE A 65 1.09 9.01 -3.31
N ALA A 66 1.57 9.24 -4.53
CA ALA A 66 1.27 8.39 -5.68
C ALA A 66 1.87 6.99 -5.53
N GLY A 67 1.08 5.96 -5.81
CA GLY A 67 1.53 4.58 -5.67
C GLY A 67 0.57 3.55 -6.26
N ILE A 68 0.79 2.31 -5.85
CA ILE A 68 0.00 1.16 -6.26
C ILE A 68 -0.49 0.44 -5.02
N LEU A 69 -1.81 0.27 -4.94
CA LEU A 69 -2.47 -0.61 -3.99
C LEU A 69 -2.52 -2.02 -4.56
N PHE A 70 -1.95 -2.98 -3.84
CA PHE A 70 -2.01 -4.40 -4.07
C PHE A 70 -2.98 -5.04 -3.08
N ILE A 71 -3.82 -5.94 -3.57
CA ILE A 71 -4.76 -6.73 -2.78
C ILE A 71 -4.42 -8.19 -3.06
N SER A 72 -4.04 -8.92 -2.02
CA SER A 72 -3.83 -10.37 -2.06
C SER A 72 -4.90 -11.08 -1.23
N THR A 73 -4.85 -12.41 -1.20
CA THR A 73 -5.70 -13.22 -0.32
C THR A 73 -5.41 -13.03 1.17
N VAL A 74 -4.22 -12.54 1.55
CA VAL A 74 -3.80 -12.44 2.96
C VAL A 74 -3.53 -11.01 3.44
N LYS A 75 -3.32 -10.06 2.53
CA LYS A 75 -2.95 -8.68 2.88
C LYS A 75 -3.32 -7.66 1.81
N VAL A 76 -3.59 -6.45 2.28
CA VAL A 76 -3.64 -5.22 1.48
C VAL A 76 -2.30 -4.51 1.65
N ALA A 77 -1.67 -4.10 0.56
CA ALA A 77 -0.35 -3.46 0.61
C ALA A 77 -0.27 -2.28 -0.35
N PHE A 78 0.43 -1.23 0.03
CA PHE A 78 0.65 -0.05 -0.80
C PHE A 78 2.14 0.24 -0.93
N CYS A 79 2.60 0.57 -2.14
CA CYS A 79 3.95 1.04 -2.39
C CYS A 79 3.94 2.32 -3.22
N SER A 80 4.70 3.32 -2.81
CA SER A 80 4.86 4.56 -3.58
C SER A 80 5.59 4.30 -4.91
N GLU A 81 5.25 5.09 -5.93
CA GLU A 81 5.90 4.97 -7.24
C GLU A 81 7.36 5.44 -7.23
N ARG A 82 7.65 6.43 -6.37
CA ARG A 82 8.96 7.05 -6.21
C ARG A 82 9.47 6.88 -4.78
N PRO A 83 10.77 6.66 -4.57
CA PRO A 83 11.38 6.69 -3.25
C PRO A 83 11.27 8.06 -2.59
N THR A 84 10.97 8.08 -1.30
CA THR A 84 11.01 9.26 -0.43
C THR A 84 12.26 9.21 0.44
N SER A 85 12.79 10.37 0.83
CA SER A 85 13.91 10.47 1.77
C SER A 85 13.43 10.38 3.20
N PHE A 86 14.12 9.58 4.00
CA PHE A 86 13.92 9.40 5.43
C PHE A 86 15.25 9.67 6.14
N SER A 87 15.21 10.29 7.32
CA SER A 87 16.38 10.31 8.21
C SER A 87 16.48 8.97 8.94
N SER A 88 17.64 8.32 8.88
CA SER A 88 17.95 7.21 9.77
C SER A 88 18.20 7.71 11.20
N ALA A 89 18.21 6.80 12.16
CA ALA A 89 18.58 7.11 13.54
C ALA A 89 20.01 7.68 13.66
N ASP A 90 20.88 7.34 12.71
CA ASP A 90 22.27 7.78 12.65
C ASP A 90 22.44 9.13 11.90
N GLY A 91 21.34 9.74 11.43
CA GLY A 91 21.35 11.03 10.72
C GLY A 91 21.52 10.95 9.20
N ASP A 92 21.75 9.75 8.66
CA ASP A 92 21.87 9.54 7.22
C ASP A 92 20.53 9.65 6.50
N LEU A 93 20.51 10.28 5.32
CA LEU A 93 19.34 10.33 4.46
C LEU A 93 19.21 9.05 3.62
N VAL A 94 18.33 8.14 4.04
CA VAL A 94 18.00 6.92 3.32
C VAL A 94 16.83 7.18 2.38
N LYS A 95 16.95 6.80 1.10
CA LYS A 95 15.85 6.88 0.13
C LYS A 95 15.22 5.51 -0.06
N ALA A 96 13.97 5.35 0.35
CA ALA A 96 13.21 4.13 0.15
C ALA A 96 11.77 4.44 -0.32
N PRO A 97 11.07 3.51 -0.99
CA PRO A 97 9.64 3.68 -1.24
C PRO A 97 8.87 3.73 0.08
N TYR A 98 7.85 4.57 0.15
CA TYR A 98 6.87 4.52 1.23
C TYR A 98 6.04 3.24 1.07
N LYS A 99 5.90 2.46 2.15
CA LYS A 99 5.22 1.17 2.13
C LYS A 99 4.20 1.08 3.25
N VAL A 100 3.06 0.49 2.96
CA VAL A 100 2.05 0.07 3.93
C VAL A 100 1.74 -1.39 3.68
N LEU A 101 1.61 -2.18 4.75
CA LEU A 101 1.17 -3.56 4.71
C LEU A 101 0.15 -3.76 5.82
N ILE A 102 -1.07 -4.13 5.44
CA ILE A 102 -2.19 -4.37 6.33
C ILE A 102 -2.61 -5.82 6.15
N PRO A 103 -2.35 -6.70 7.14
CA PRO A 103 -2.85 -8.07 7.10
C PRO A 103 -4.38 -8.08 7.06
N MET A 104 -4.96 -8.97 6.28
CA MET A 104 -6.41 -9.01 6.04
C MET A 104 -7.17 -9.26 7.35
N GLU A 105 -6.62 -10.10 8.24
CA GLU A 105 -7.17 -10.41 9.56
C GLU A 105 -7.18 -9.21 10.52
N LYS A 106 -6.42 -8.14 10.21
CA LYS A 106 -6.39 -6.90 10.97
C LYS A 106 -7.34 -5.85 10.43
N ILE A 107 -7.95 -6.05 9.27
CA ILE A 107 -8.93 -5.11 8.73
C ILE A 107 -10.25 -5.27 9.50
N LYS A 108 -10.77 -4.14 9.98
CA LYS A 108 -12.06 -4.05 10.67
C LYS A 108 -13.16 -3.75 9.66
N GLU A 109 -12.96 -2.73 8.84
CA GLU A 109 -13.94 -2.29 7.84
C GLU A 109 -13.28 -1.53 6.68
N VAL A 110 -14.03 -1.43 5.59
CA VAL A 110 -13.68 -0.60 4.43
C VAL A 110 -14.86 0.29 4.10
N ASN A 111 -14.65 1.59 4.17
CA ASN A 111 -15.69 2.59 4.02
C ASN A 111 -15.50 3.41 2.75
N GLU A 112 -16.62 3.82 2.16
CA GLU A 112 -16.65 4.85 1.13
C GLU A 112 -16.75 6.21 1.78
N SER A 113 -15.98 7.17 1.27
CA SER A 113 -16.12 8.56 1.68
C SER A 113 -16.03 9.47 0.47
N MET A 114 -16.83 10.53 0.48
CA MET A 114 -16.85 11.54 -0.56
C MET A 114 -16.67 12.91 0.09
N ASN A 115 -15.79 13.73 -0.47
CA ASN A 115 -15.67 15.09 -0.01
C ASN A 115 -16.93 15.88 -0.43
N VAL A 116 -17.67 16.39 0.56
CA VAL A 116 -18.94 17.13 0.35
C VAL A 116 -18.73 18.39 -0.52
N ASN A 117 -17.54 18.98 -0.48
CA ASN A 117 -17.19 20.19 -1.23
C ASN A 117 -16.54 19.88 -2.59
N LYS A 118 -16.12 18.63 -2.83
CA LYS A 118 -15.50 18.16 -4.08
C LYS A 118 -15.99 16.76 -4.39
N LEU A 119 -17.13 16.68 -5.08
CA LEU A 119 -17.81 15.43 -5.43
C LEU A 119 -16.93 14.43 -6.22
N GLU A 120 -15.91 14.93 -6.92
CA GLU A 120 -14.94 14.11 -7.67
C GLU A 120 -13.88 13.44 -6.79
N GLN A 121 -13.70 13.91 -5.54
CA GLN A 121 -12.76 13.34 -4.58
C GLN A 121 -13.45 12.24 -3.78
N LYS A 122 -13.42 11.04 -4.35
CA LYS A 122 -13.82 9.81 -3.67
C LYS A 122 -12.62 9.15 -2.97
N TYR A 123 -12.84 8.75 -1.73
CA TYR A 123 -11.88 8.10 -0.87
C TYR A 123 -12.38 6.71 -0.49
N ILE A 124 -11.45 5.77 -0.40
CA ILE A 124 -11.65 4.48 0.24
C ILE A 124 -10.86 4.51 1.54
N GLU A 125 -11.56 4.38 2.65
CA GLU A 125 -10.96 4.25 3.97
C GLU A 125 -10.82 2.76 4.30
N VAL A 126 -9.64 2.36 4.80
CA VAL A 126 -9.42 1.05 5.40
C VAL A 126 -9.14 1.27 6.88
N VAL A 127 -10.06 0.80 7.73
CA VAL A 127 -9.92 0.88 9.18
C VAL A 127 -9.45 -0.47 9.69
N THR A 128 -8.45 -0.46 10.56
CA THR A 128 -7.90 -1.66 11.18
C THR A 128 -8.47 -1.88 12.58
N LYS A 129 -8.32 -3.09 13.13
CA LYS A 129 -8.82 -3.46 14.46
C LYS A 129 -8.18 -2.68 15.61
N ASP A 130 -7.03 -2.04 15.39
CA ASP A 130 -6.40 -1.13 16.35
C ASP A 130 -6.79 0.35 16.10
N ASP A 131 -7.84 0.57 15.31
CA ASP A 131 -8.40 1.85 14.90
C ASP A 131 -7.41 2.74 14.13
N SER A 132 -6.34 2.17 13.54
CA SER A 132 -5.56 2.88 12.52
C SER A 132 -6.35 2.99 11.21
N GLU A 133 -6.31 4.17 10.61
CA GLU A 133 -7.02 4.50 9.36
C GLU A 133 -6.05 4.71 8.19
N PHE A 134 -6.37 4.14 7.02
CA PHE A 134 -5.62 4.33 5.79
C PHE A 134 -6.54 4.82 4.67
N TRP A 135 -6.24 6.02 4.18
CA TRP A 135 -7.09 6.73 3.22
C TRP A 135 -6.50 6.65 1.82
N PHE A 136 -7.21 6.00 0.90
CA PHE A 136 -6.80 5.87 -0.49
C PHE A 136 -7.71 6.66 -1.43
N MET A 137 -7.14 7.32 -2.43
CA MET A 137 -7.91 8.15 -3.37
C MET A 137 -7.36 8.06 -4.81
N GLY A 138 -8.05 8.70 -5.75
CA GLY A 138 -7.56 8.85 -7.13
C GLY A 138 -7.50 7.54 -7.92
N PHE A 139 -8.34 6.58 -7.58
CA PHE A 139 -8.47 5.34 -8.36
C PHE A 139 -9.12 5.63 -9.71
N LEU A 140 -8.48 5.19 -10.81
CA LEU A 140 -9.05 5.28 -12.15
C LEU A 140 -10.42 4.58 -12.28
N ARG A 141 -10.60 3.48 -11.52
CA ARG A 141 -11.86 2.73 -11.46
C ARG A 141 -12.27 2.55 -10.00
N TYR A 142 -12.68 3.64 -9.36
CA TYR A 142 -13.05 3.68 -7.94
C TYR A 142 -14.04 2.58 -7.54
N GLU A 143 -15.18 2.46 -8.22
CA GLU A 143 -16.22 1.44 -7.92
C GLU A 143 -15.66 0.01 -7.97
N LYS A 144 -14.74 -0.24 -8.92
CA LYS A 144 -14.08 -1.54 -9.03
C LYS A 144 -13.05 -1.75 -7.91
N ALA A 145 -12.36 -0.70 -7.48
CA ALA A 145 -11.37 -0.78 -6.43
C ALA A 145 -12.03 -1.18 -5.10
N ILE A 146 -13.10 -0.49 -4.70
CA ILE A 146 -13.80 -0.84 -3.46
C ILE A 146 -14.43 -2.23 -3.52
N LYS A 147 -15.07 -2.59 -4.64
CA LYS A 147 -15.62 -3.94 -4.81
C LYS A 147 -14.55 -5.02 -4.64
N ASN A 148 -13.34 -4.81 -5.13
CA ASN A 148 -12.25 -5.79 -4.95
C ASN A 148 -11.79 -5.87 -3.49
N LEU A 149 -11.74 -4.75 -2.75
CA LEU A 149 -11.39 -4.75 -1.32
C LEU A 149 -12.45 -5.50 -0.51
N ASN A 150 -13.73 -5.15 -0.69
CA ASN A 150 -14.84 -5.82 0.01
C ASN A 150 -14.90 -7.32 -0.30
N ASN A 151 -14.69 -7.71 -1.55
CA ASN A 151 -14.61 -9.11 -1.92
C ASN A 151 -13.43 -9.82 -1.23
N ALA A 152 -12.25 -9.21 -1.18
CA ALA A 152 -11.07 -9.80 -0.55
C ALA A 152 -11.27 -10.00 0.96
N ILE A 153 -11.86 -9.01 1.63
CA ILE A 153 -12.18 -9.09 3.06
C ILE A 153 -13.25 -10.16 3.31
N SER A 154 -14.31 -10.20 2.50
CA SER A 154 -15.35 -11.22 2.59
C SER A 154 -14.80 -12.63 2.39
N MET A 155 -13.82 -12.82 1.49
CA MET A 155 -13.14 -14.10 1.30
C MET A 155 -12.30 -14.51 2.51
N ALA A 156 -11.63 -13.56 3.15
CA ALA A 156 -10.81 -13.85 4.34
C ALA A 156 -11.65 -14.14 5.59
N ASN A 157 -12.80 -13.48 5.75
CA ASN A 157 -13.72 -13.72 6.88
C ASN A 157 -14.53 -15.03 6.80
N LYS A 158 -14.37 -15.81 5.72
CA LYS A 158 -15.02 -17.12 5.54
C LYS A 158 -14.20 -18.28 6.12
N PHE A 159 -13.02 -18.00 6.68
CA PHE A 159 -12.13 -18.93 7.35
C PHE A 159 -11.88 -18.43 8.78
#